data_AF-A0A0A5GDV0-F1
#
_entry.id   AF-A0A0A5GDV0-F1
#
_cell.length_a   1.000
_cell.length_b   1.000
_cell.length_c   1.000
_cell.angle_alpha   90.00
_cell.angle_beta   90.00
_cell.angle_gamma   90.00
#
_symmetry.space_group_name_H-M   'P 1'
#
loop_
_entity.id
_entity.type
_entity.pdbx_description
1 polymer ?
#
loop_
_entity_poly.entity_id
_entity_poly.type
_entity_poly.pdbx_seq_one_letter_code
_entity_poly.pdbx_strand_id
1 'polypeptide(L)'
;MGIGSTRKAYRVSSYVIKVNIHPLGFVQSSKEFEIYHSMKNRELHHFLAETLYLTEDFVIQRYYPPLPLQNNQSYDVTEDALPQFHTVAFKDLLSTLDKEFDSFDLKDSSNYGWNDEGQPVLVDYGMTKEVYERQWVPLAESGELPQIEMSECTSCGLVKELRMYGSGDADKRCYSCGKQ
;
A
#
# COMPACT_ATOMS: atom_id res chain seq x y z
N MET A 1 2.17 -7.63 -4.47
CA MET A 1 1.06 -7.83 -5.42
C MET A 1 -0.06 -8.55 -4.71
N GLY A 2 -1.31 -8.14 -4.86
CA GLY A 2 -2.38 -8.70 -4.05
C GLY A 2 -3.68 -7.90 -4.16
N ILE A 3 -4.67 -8.32 -3.37
CA ILE A 3 -5.94 -7.63 -3.22
C ILE A 3 -5.94 -6.92 -1.86
N GLY A 4 -6.03 -5.60 -1.89
CA GLY A 4 -6.23 -4.79 -0.70
C GLY A 4 -7.72 -4.60 -0.40
N SER A 5 -7.98 -3.80 0.63
CA SER A 5 -9.34 -3.39 1.01
C SER A 5 -10.04 -2.59 -0.10
N THR A 6 -9.31 -1.69 -0.76
CA THR A 6 -9.87 -0.68 -1.68
C THR A 6 -9.29 -0.72 -3.10
N ARG A 7 -8.14 -1.38 -3.28
CA ARG A 7 -7.42 -1.51 -4.55
C ARG A 7 -6.95 -2.93 -4.77
N LYS A 8 -6.83 -3.35 -6.03
CA LYS A 8 -6.19 -4.62 -6.40
C LYS A 8 -5.01 -4.34 -7.33
N ALA A 9 -3.84 -4.82 -6.94
CA ALA A 9 -2.61 -4.56 -7.67
C ALA A 9 -2.24 -5.75 -8.56
N TYR A 10 -1.91 -5.46 -9.83
CA TYR A 10 -1.39 -6.41 -10.81
C TYR A 10 0.00 -5.98 -11.28
N ARG A 11 0.93 -6.93 -11.41
CA ARG A 11 2.25 -6.67 -12.00
C ARG A 11 2.18 -7.00 -13.48
N VAL A 12 2.60 -6.06 -14.31
CA VAL A 12 2.73 -6.24 -15.75
C VAL A 12 4.13 -5.78 -16.15
N SER A 13 5.03 -6.74 -16.39
CA SER A 13 6.44 -6.46 -16.67
C SER A 13 7.10 -5.63 -15.54
N SER A 14 7.58 -4.43 -15.88
CA SER A 14 8.20 -3.43 -14.99
C SER A 14 7.20 -2.43 -14.38
N TYR A 15 5.90 -2.72 -14.46
CA TYR A 15 4.84 -1.83 -13.99
C TYR A 15 3.90 -2.54 -13.00
N VAL A 16 3.27 -1.71 -12.17
CA VAL A 16 2.14 -2.09 -11.32
C VAL A 16 0.91 -1.33 -11.78
N ILE A 17 -0.19 -2.05 -12.01
CA ILE A 17 -1.50 -1.49 -12.25
C ILE A 17 -2.32 -1.71 -10.98
N LYS A 18 -2.65 -0.65 -10.25
CA LYS A 18 -3.57 -0.71 -9.10
C LYS A 18 -4.96 -0.33 -9.59
N VAL A 19 -5.86 -1.30 -9.65
CA VAL A 19 -7.27 -1.12 -10.02
C VAL A 19 -8.07 -0.72 -8.79
N ASN A 20 -8.86 0.34 -8.89
CA ASN A 20 -9.73 0.84 -7.83
C ASN A 20 -10.99 -0.02 -7.77
N ILE A 21 -11.15 -0.77 -6.68
CA ILE A 21 -12.32 -1.64 -6.47
C ILE A 21 -13.32 -1.04 -5.47
N HIS A 22 -13.01 0.13 -4.94
CA HIS A 22 -13.84 0.95 -4.08
C HIS A 22 -13.50 2.44 -4.34
N PRO A 23 -14.43 3.41 -4.16
CA PRO A 23 -14.16 4.84 -4.36
C PRO A 23 -12.93 5.37 -3.59
N LEU A 24 -12.69 4.87 -2.38
CA LEU A 24 -11.47 5.21 -1.61
C LEU A 24 -10.17 4.81 -2.30
N GLY A 25 -10.19 3.84 -3.22
CA GLY A 25 -9.03 3.48 -4.02
C GLY A 25 -8.62 4.61 -4.97
N PHE A 26 -9.60 5.28 -5.58
CA PHE A 26 -9.33 6.45 -6.43
C PHE A 26 -8.82 7.64 -5.60
N VAL A 27 -9.37 7.84 -4.39
CA VAL A 27 -8.87 8.87 -3.45
C VAL A 27 -7.41 8.64 -3.13
N GLN A 28 -7.02 7.40 -2.77
CA GLN A 28 -5.62 7.05 -2.52
C GLN A 28 -4.74 7.25 -3.76
N SER A 29 -5.18 6.77 -4.93
CA SER A 29 -4.42 6.89 -6.17
C SER A 29 -4.22 8.34 -6.62
N SER A 30 -5.22 9.19 -6.40
CA SER A 30 -5.13 10.63 -6.65
C SER A 30 -4.12 11.31 -5.72
N LYS A 31 -4.10 10.90 -4.45
CA LYS A 31 -3.13 11.40 -3.47
C LYS A 31 -1.70 10.95 -3.80
N GLU A 32 -1.50 9.70 -4.22
CA GLU A 32 -0.19 9.23 -4.74
C GLU A 32 0.28 10.09 -5.92
N PHE A 33 -0.62 10.37 -6.87
CA PHE A 33 -0.29 11.22 -8.02
C PHE A 33 0.10 12.64 -7.59
N GLU A 34 -0.68 13.27 -6.71
CA GLU A 34 -0.41 14.61 -6.17
C GLU A 34 0.94 14.67 -5.44
N ILE A 35 1.18 13.76 -4.50
CA ILE A 35 2.41 13.68 -3.71
C ILE A 35 3.61 13.53 -4.63
N TYR A 36 3.55 12.60 -5.58
CA TYR A 36 4.65 12.34 -6.50
C TYR A 36 5.05 13.58 -7.29
N HIS A 37 4.08 14.32 -7.82
CA HIS A 37 4.34 15.55 -8.58
C HIS A 37 4.84 16.69 -7.69
N SER A 38 4.37 16.79 -6.44
CA SER A 38 4.93 17.73 -5.48
C SER A 38 6.40 17.41 -5.16
N MET A 39 6.72 16.14 -4.97
CA MET A 39 8.10 15.71 -4.67
C MET A 39 9.03 15.83 -5.89
N LYS A 40 8.51 15.83 -7.12
CA LYS A 40 9.30 16.17 -8.31
C LYS A 40 9.86 17.59 -8.23
N ASN A 41 9.05 18.55 -7.80
CA ASN A 41 9.47 19.96 -7.64
C ASN A 41 10.48 20.16 -6.50
N ARG A 42 10.55 19.22 -5.56
CA ARG A 42 11.49 19.22 -4.42
C ARG A 42 12.72 18.33 -4.64
N GLU A 43 12.85 17.72 -5.82
CA GLU A 43 13.89 16.73 -6.14
C GLU A 43 13.89 15.46 -5.27
N LEU A 44 12.83 15.20 -4.48
CA LEU A 44 12.70 14.04 -3.58
C LEU A 44 11.97 12.83 -4.21
N HIS A 45 11.44 12.99 -5.44
CA HIS A 45 10.62 11.98 -6.11
C HIS A 45 11.30 10.62 -6.37
N HIS A 46 12.62 10.54 -6.33
CA HIS A 46 13.37 9.29 -6.57
C HIS A 46 13.18 8.25 -5.45
N PHE A 47 12.71 8.69 -4.27
CA PHE A 47 12.33 7.82 -3.16
C PHE A 47 10.87 7.34 -3.22
N LEU A 48 10.12 7.72 -4.25
CA LEU A 48 8.73 7.36 -4.43
C LEU A 48 8.55 6.58 -5.72
N ALA A 49 7.67 5.58 -5.70
CA ALA A 49 7.31 4.86 -6.90
C ALA A 49 6.64 5.82 -7.88
N GLU A 50 7.21 5.96 -9.07
CA GLU A 50 6.71 6.89 -10.07
C GLU A 50 5.29 6.55 -10.48
N THR A 51 4.38 7.51 -10.28
CA THR A 51 3.01 7.45 -10.76
C THR A 51 2.94 8.00 -12.18
N LEU A 52 2.79 7.08 -13.15
CA LEU A 52 2.90 7.37 -14.59
C LEU A 52 1.58 7.81 -15.21
N TYR A 53 0.47 7.26 -14.72
CA TYR A 53 -0.85 7.48 -15.28
C TYR A 53 -1.92 7.24 -14.22
N LEU A 54 -2.97 8.06 -14.22
CA LEU A 54 -4.08 8.00 -13.28
C LEU A 54 -5.41 8.16 -14.02
N THR A 55 -6.38 7.33 -13.66
CA THR A 55 -7.80 7.43 -14.02
C THR A 55 -8.66 7.13 -12.80
N GLU A 56 -9.97 7.33 -12.90
CA GLU A 56 -10.91 6.90 -11.86
C GLU A 56 -10.85 5.39 -11.60
N ASP A 57 -10.59 4.59 -12.64
CA ASP A 57 -10.60 3.14 -12.56
C ASP A 57 -9.28 2.52 -12.08
N PHE A 58 -8.14 3.12 -12.42
CA PHE A 58 -6.83 2.58 -12.07
C PHE A 58 -5.70 3.62 -12.12
N VAL A 59 -4.59 3.26 -11.46
CA VAL A 59 -3.31 3.97 -11.52
C VAL A 59 -2.20 3.02 -11.99
N ILE A 60 -1.27 3.55 -12.78
CA ILE A 60 -0.06 2.85 -13.23
C ILE A 60 1.15 3.44 -12.53
N GLN A 61 1.94 2.57 -11.90
CA GLN A 61 3.20 2.90 -11.26
C GLN A 61 4.36 2.05 -11.78
N ARG A 62 5.59 2.53 -11.60
CA ARG A 62 6.77 1.67 -11.74
C ARG A 62 6.77 0.58 -10.67
N TYR A 63 7.16 -0.63 -11.08
CA TYR A 63 7.33 -1.75 -10.15
C TYR A 63 8.69 -1.68 -9.45
N TYR A 64 8.68 -1.86 -8.13
CA TYR A 64 9.86 -2.05 -7.31
C TYR A 64 9.73 -3.40 -6.57
N PRO A 65 10.75 -4.27 -6.61
CA PRO A 65 10.77 -5.49 -5.80
C PRO A 65 10.51 -5.21 -4.32
N PRO A 66 9.56 -5.89 -3.65
CA PRO A 66 9.21 -5.61 -2.26
C PRO A 66 10.36 -5.94 -1.31
N LEU A 67 10.36 -5.33 -0.12
CA LEU A 67 11.26 -5.73 0.96
C LEU A 67 10.94 -7.17 1.41
N PRO A 68 11.96 -7.94 1.84
CA PRO A 68 11.76 -9.30 2.32
C PRO A 68 10.98 -9.31 3.62
N LEU A 69 9.98 -10.20 3.74
CA LEU A 69 9.23 -10.37 4.99
C LEU A 69 10.12 -10.98 6.09
N GLN A 70 9.84 -10.61 7.34
CA GLN A 70 10.44 -11.24 8.51
C GLN A 70 9.41 -12.17 9.15
N ASN A 71 9.72 -13.46 9.28
CA ASN A 71 8.77 -14.47 9.78
C ASN A 71 7.42 -14.47 9.02
N ASN A 72 7.46 -14.24 7.70
CA ASN A 72 6.28 -14.09 6.84
C ASN A 72 5.34 -12.91 7.20
N GLN A 73 5.88 -11.87 7.84
CA GLN A 73 5.14 -10.66 8.22
C GLN A 73 5.90 -9.40 7.77
N SER A 74 5.16 -8.31 7.58
CA SER A 74 5.75 -6.98 7.52
C SER A 74 6.32 -6.61 8.88
N TYR A 75 7.14 -5.56 8.90
CA TYR A 75 7.81 -5.07 10.09
C TYR A 75 7.95 -3.56 9.97
N ASP A 76 8.12 -2.90 11.11
CA ASP A 76 8.40 -1.47 11.11
C ASP A 76 9.80 -1.21 10.56
N VAL A 77 9.88 -0.43 9.47
CA VAL A 77 11.16 0.07 8.96
C VAL A 77 11.71 1.10 9.93
N THR A 78 12.77 0.71 10.63
CA THR A 78 13.54 1.57 11.52
C THR A 78 14.88 1.92 10.90
N GLU A 79 15.54 2.92 11.47
CA GLU A 79 16.91 3.28 11.10
C GLU A 79 17.88 2.09 11.21
N ASP A 80 17.69 1.23 12.23
CA ASP A 80 18.51 0.02 12.42
C ASP A 80 18.23 -1.07 11.37
N ALA A 81 16.99 -1.12 10.86
CA ALA A 81 16.59 -2.12 9.87
C ALA A 81 17.06 -1.75 8.45
N LEU A 82 17.16 -0.46 8.14
CA LEU A 82 17.48 0.06 6.81
C LEU A 82 18.39 1.29 6.91
N PRO A 83 19.72 1.13 6.81
CA PRO A 83 20.66 2.24 6.95
C PRO A 83 20.42 3.41 5.98
N GLN A 84 19.79 3.16 4.83
CA GLN A 84 19.42 4.18 3.86
C GLN A 84 18.41 5.22 4.40
N PHE A 85 17.67 4.87 5.47
CA PHE A 85 16.79 5.80 6.19
C PHE A 85 17.56 6.89 6.94
N HIS A 86 18.87 6.76 7.12
CA HIS A 86 19.69 7.78 7.76
C HIS A 86 20.00 9.00 6.86
N THR A 87 19.72 8.95 5.56
CA THR A 87 20.03 10.08 4.68
C THR A 87 19.14 11.29 5.00
N VAL A 88 19.73 12.48 4.95
CA VAL A 88 19.01 13.75 5.23
C VAL A 88 17.83 13.92 4.27
N ALA A 89 18.02 13.58 2.98
CA ALA A 89 16.98 13.72 1.97
C ALA A 89 15.78 12.78 2.22
N PHE A 90 16.03 11.55 2.67
CA PHE A 90 14.95 10.62 2.98
C PHE A 90 14.20 11.03 4.25
N LYS A 91 14.90 11.54 5.26
CA LYS A 91 14.27 12.11 6.46
C LYS A 91 13.40 13.32 6.13
N ASP A 92 13.86 14.16 5.20
CA ASP A 92 13.10 15.31 4.71
C ASP A 92 11.83 14.88 3.95
N LEU A 93 11.93 13.85 3.10
CA LEU A 93 10.77 13.23 2.45
C LEU A 93 9.76 12.74 3.50
N LEU A 94 10.17 11.89 4.44
CA LEU A 94 9.26 11.34 5.45
C LEU A 94 8.61 12.45 6.28
N SER A 95 9.38 13.47 6.68
CA SER A 95 8.81 14.60 7.42
C SER A 95 7.84 15.42 6.59
N THR A 96 8.07 15.55 5.29
CA THR A 96 7.17 16.25 4.36
C THR A 96 5.87 15.46 4.21
N LEU A 97 5.95 14.16 3.98
CA LEU A 97 4.80 13.27 3.84
C LEU A 97 3.90 13.28 5.09
N ASP A 98 4.52 13.23 6.27
CA ASP A 98 3.83 13.28 7.56
C ASP A 98 3.16 14.65 7.79
N LYS A 99 3.92 15.74 7.70
CA LYS A 99 3.44 17.07 8.12
C LYS A 99 2.57 17.79 7.10
N GLU A 100 2.86 17.62 5.81
CA GLU A 100 2.16 18.37 4.75
C GLU A 100 1.05 17.57 4.08
N PHE A 101 1.23 16.25 3.98
CA PHE A 101 0.29 15.38 3.26
C PHE A 101 -0.55 14.49 4.18
N ASP A 102 -0.30 14.54 5.50
CA ASP A 102 -0.98 13.68 6.48
C ASP A 102 -0.85 12.19 6.12
N SER A 103 0.28 11.81 5.50
CA SER A 103 0.47 10.45 4.99
C SER A 103 0.54 9.45 6.14
N PHE A 104 -0.21 8.36 6.01
CA PHE A 104 -0.33 7.32 7.02
C PHE A 104 0.55 6.11 6.68
N ASP A 105 0.88 5.34 7.71
CA ASP A 105 1.56 4.04 7.60
C ASP A 105 2.94 4.07 6.89
N LEU A 106 3.65 5.18 7.03
CA LEU A 106 4.97 5.37 6.42
C LEU A 106 6.06 4.42 6.96
N LYS A 107 5.76 3.60 7.98
CA LYS A 107 6.74 2.71 8.61
C LYS A 107 6.51 1.23 8.31
N ASP A 108 5.41 0.82 7.69
CA ASP A 108 5.23 -0.59 7.36
C ASP A 108 6.13 -0.98 6.17
N SER A 109 6.98 -2.00 6.32
CA SER A 109 7.90 -2.47 5.29
C SER A 109 7.23 -2.95 4.00
N SER A 110 5.95 -3.32 4.04
CA SER A 110 5.16 -3.68 2.85
C SER A 110 4.86 -2.48 1.95
N ASN A 111 4.98 -1.24 2.46
CA ASN A 111 4.85 -0.01 1.69
C ASN A 111 6.15 0.38 0.98
N TYR A 112 7.17 -0.48 1.00
CA TYR A 112 8.48 -0.23 0.39
C TYR A 112 8.88 -1.29 -0.63
N GLY A 113 9.70 -0.86 -1.59
CA GLY A 113 10.46 -1.74 -2.47
C GLY A 113 11.89 -1.24 -2.68
N TRP A 114 12.69 -2.04 -3.39
CA TRP A 114 14.07 -1.72 -3.75
C TRP A 114 14.16 -1.19 -5.18
N ASN A 115 14.92 -0.12 -5.40
CA ASN A 115 15.36 0.24 -6.74
C ASN A 115 16.64 -0.52 -7.14
N ASP A 116 17.07 -0.34 -8.39
CA ASP A 116 18.26 -1.01 -8.93
C ASP A 116 19.57 -0.57 -8.26
N GLU A 117 19.54 0.55 -7.52
CA GLU A 117 20.68 1.09 -6.75
C GLU A 117 20.71 0.57 -5.30
N GLY A 118 19.77 -0.28 -4.91
CA GLY A 118 19.67 -0.80 -3.54
C GLY A 118 19.19 0.25 -2.53
N GLN A 119 18.41 1.23 -2.98
CA GLN A 119 17.76 2.22 -2.13
C GLN A 119 16.27 1.89 -1.93
N PRO A 120 15.72 2.17 -0.74
CA PRO A 120 14.30 1.98 -0.49
C PRO A 120 13.47 3.04 -1.23
N VAL A 121 12.36 2.58 -1.80
CA VAL A 121 11.37 3.40 -2.51
C VAL A 121 10.00 3.12 -1.89
N LEU A 122 9.28 4.17 -1.48
CA LEU A 122 7.89 4.03 -1.04
C LEU A 122 7.01 3.72 -2.24
N VAL A 123 6.30 2.59 -2.20
CA VAL A 123 5.41 2.12 -3.26
C VAL A 123 3.93 2.33 -2.94
N ASP A 124 3.61 2.63 -1.67
CA ASP A 124 2.27 3.01 -1.24
C ASP A 124 2.36 4.17 -0.25
N TYR A 125 1.83 5.32 -0.66
CA TYR A 125 1.95 6.58 0.07
C TYR A 125 0.72 7.46 -0.14
N GLY A 126 -0.40 6.87 -0.59
CA GLY A 126 -1.64 7.59 -0.91
C GLY A 126 -2.66 7.66 0.23
N MET A 127 -2.48 6.84 1.27
CA MET A 127 -3.39 6.85 2.41
C MET A 127 -3.05 8.00 3.33
N THR A 128 -4.05 8.84 3.67
CA THR A 128 -3.89 9.85 4.72
C THR A 128 -4.49 9.36 6.03
N LYS A 129 -4.02 9.90 7.16
CA LYS A 129 -4.53 9.56 8.48
C LYS A 129 -6.01 9.94 8.59
N GLU A 130 -6.39 11.11 8.07
CA GLU A 130 -7.79 11.53 8.05
C GLU A 130 -8.68 10.55 7.27
N VAL A 131 -8.27 10.13 6.07
CA VAL A 131 -9.04 9.17 5.26
C VAL A 131 -9.12 7.81 5.96
N TYR A 132 -8.01 7.36 6.56
CA TYR A 132 -7.97 6.12 7.31
C TYR A 132 -8.94 6.15 8.49
N GLU A 133 -8.85 7.14 9.37
CA GLU A 133 -9.63 7.21 10.61
C GLU A 133 -11.10 7.54 10.36
N ARG A 134 -11.42 8.43 9.42
CA ARG A 134 -12.79 8.93 9.23
C ARG A 134 -13.60 8.16 8.20
N GLN A 135 -12.96 7.42 7.31
CA GLN A 135 -13.64 6.72 6.23
C GLN A 135 -13.31 5.23 6.22
N TRP A 136 -12.02 4.88 6.20
CA TRP A 136 -11.62 3.49 6.08
C TRP A 136 -12.04 2.65 7.31
N VAL A 137 -11.73 3.12 8.53
CA VAL A 137 -12.05 2.40 9.78
C VAL A 137 -13.56 2.16 9.92
N PRO A 138 -14.44 3.19 9.80
CA PRO A 138 -15.88 2.96 9.89
C PRO A 138 -16.42 1.94 8.87
N LEU A 139 -15.94 1.99 7.62
CA LEU A 139 -16.36 1.05 6.59
C LEU A 139 -15.84 -0.38 6.82
N ALA A 140 -14.64 -0.51 7.38
CA ALA A 140 -14.07 -1.81 7.75
C ALA A 140 -14.81 -2.44 8.94
N GLU A 141 -15.23 -1.62 9.90
CA GLU A 141 -16.02 -2.06 11.06
C GLU A 141 -17.47 -2.42 10.67
N SER A 142 -18.08 -1.67 9.74
CA SER A 142 -19.42 -1.97 9.21
C SER A 142 -19.46 -3.19 8.29
N GLY A 143 -18.29 -3.66 7.83
CA GLY A 143 -18.15 -4.77 6.89
C GLY A 143 -18.37 -4.40 5.43
N GLU A 144 -18.37 -3.11 5.10
CA GLU A 144 -18.40 -2.62 3.71
C GLU A 144 -17.02 -2.73 3.05
N LEU A 145 -15.95 -2.52 3.81
CA LEU A 145 -14.58 -2.79 3.38
C LEU A 145 -14.06 -4.07 4.01
N PRO A 146 -13.38 -4.92 3.22
CA PRO A 146 -12.74 -6.10 3.77
C PRO A 146 -11.42 -5.73 4.46
N GLN A 147 -11.22 -6.34 5.61
CA GLN A 147 -9.93 -6.45 6.28
C GLN A 147 -9.21 -7.68 5.74
N ILE A 148 -7.88 -7.66 5.67
CA ILE A 148 -7.10 -8.78 5.15
C ILE A 148 -6.49 -9.56 6.32
N GLU A 149 -6.78 -10.86 6.39
CA GLU A 149 -6.26 -11.77 7.41
C GLU A 149 -5.50 -12.92 6.74
N MET A 150 -4.28 -13.23 7.20
CA MET A 150 -3.58 -14.45 6.80
C MET A 150 -4.14 -15.66 7.56
N SER A 151 -4.89 -16.51 6.88
CA SER A 151 -5.54 -17.67 7.48
C SER A 151 -5.63 -18.83 6.49
N GLU A 152 -5.88 -20.04 6.99
CA GLU A 152 -6.12 -21.19 6.14
C GLU A 152 -7.50 -21.10 5.48
N CYS A 153 -7.55 -21.20 4.14
CA CYS A 153 -8.81 -21.26 3.41
C CYS A 153 -9.52 -22.58 3.66
N THR A 154 -10.74 -22.55 4.19
CA THR A 154 -11.54 -23.75 4.51
C THR A 154 -11.91 -24.60 3.30
N SER A 155 -11.82 -24.05 2.08
CA SER A 155 -12.13 -24.78 0.85
C SER A 155 -10.91 -25.43 0.19
N CYS A 156 -9.72 -24.83 0.28
CA CYS A 156 -8.52 -25.37 -0.39
C CYS A 156 -7.38 -25.77 0.54
N GLY A 157 -7.51 -25.52 1.85
CA GLY A 157 -6.52 -25.88 2.88
C GLY A 157 -5.20 -25.11 2.80
N LEU A 158 -5.11 -24.06 1.99
CA LEU A 158 -3.90 -23.26 1.83
C LEU A 158 -3.99 -22.00 2.69
N VAL A 159 -2.88 -21.65 3.37
CA VAL A 159 -2.71 -20.37 4.05
C VAL A 159 -2.60 -19.26 3.00
N LYS A 160 -3.53 -18.29 3.03
CA LYS A 160 -3.63 -17.19 2.08
C LYS A 160 -4.18 -15.93 2.77
N GLU A 161 -4.05 -14.80 2.09
CA GLU A 161 -4.78 -13.58 2.41
C GLU A 161 -6.28 -13.81 2.19
N LEU A 162 -7.05 -13.76 3.29
CA LEU A 162 -8.50 -13.85 3.29
C LEU A 162 -9.08 -12.44 3.50
N ARG A 163 -10.14 -12.12 2.76
CA ARG A 163 -10.91 -10.88 2.95
C ARG A 163 -11.94 -11.13 4.05
N MET A 164 -12.02 -10.29 5.07
CA MET A 164 -12.94 -10.43 6.21
C MET A 164 -13.81 -9.18 6.31
N TYR A 165 -15.13 -9.36 6.28
CA TYR A 165 -16.11 -8.26 6.24
C TYR A 165 -16.77 -8.06 7.60
N GLY A 166 -16.19 -7.16 8.40
CA GLY A 166 -16.67 -6.90 9.77
C GLY A 166 -16.39 -8.06 10.73
N SER A 167 -16.69 -7.85 12.01
CA SER A 167 -16.33 -8.80 13.09
C SER A 167 -17.14 -10.11 13.11
N GLY A 168 -18.25 -10.17 12.36
CA GLY A 168 -19.14 -11.32 12.29
C GLY A 168 -18.91 -12.26 11.10
N ASP A 169 -17.95 -11.96 10.23
CA ASP A 169 -17.71 -12.77 9.03
C ASP A 169 -17.01 -14.09 9.36
N ALA A 170 -17.78 -15.18 9.29
CA ALA A 170 -17.30 -16.54 9.50
C ALA A 170 -16.84 -17.25 8.22
N ASP A 171 -16.99 -16.64 7.04
CA ASP A 171 -16.69 -17.27 5.76
C ASP A 171 -15.18 -17.28 5.48
N LYS A 172 -14.45 -18.25 6.01
CA LYS A 172 -12.99 -18.34 5.83
C LYS A 172 -12.57 -18.96 4.49
N ARG A 173 -13.13 -18.49 3.38
CA ARG A 173 -12.73 -18.86 2.01
C ARG A 173 -11.84 -17.80 1.37
N CYS A 174 -10.84 -18.21 0.59
CA CYS A 174 -10.02 -17.28 -0.19
C CYS A 174 -10.79 -16.76 -1.42
N TYR A 175 -10.31 -15.65 -2.01
CA TYR A 175 -10.92 -15.04 -3.20
C TYR A 175 -11.09 -16.04 -4.35
N SER A 176 -10.06 -16.84 -4.64
CA SER A 176 -10.11 -17.87 -5.69
C SER A 176 -11.10 -19.00 -5.40
N CYS A 177 -11.49 -19.21 -4.13
CA CYS A 177 -12.48 -20.20 -3.72
C CYS A 177 -13.90 -19.61 -3.58
N GLY A 178 -14.12 -18.40 -4.10
CA GLY A 178 -15.45 -17.81 -4.23
C GLY A 178 -15.84 -16.82 -3.14
N LYS A 179 -14.90 -16.34 -2.31
CA LYS A 179 -15.15 -15.17 -1.46
C LYS A 179 -15.00 -13.90 -2.30
N GLN A 180 -16.08 -13.13 -2.47
CA GLN A 180 -16.05 -11.88 -3.25
C GLN A 180 -15.75 -10.70 -2.34
#